data_AF-A0AAW1D2N5-F1
#
_entry.id   AF-A0AAW1D2N5-F1
#
_cell.length_a   1.000
_cell.length_b   1.000
_cell.length_c   1.000
_cell.angle_alpha   90.00
_cell.angle_beta   90.00
_cell.angle_gamma   90.00
#
_symmetry.space_group_name_H-M   'P 1'
#
loop_
_entity.id
_entity.type
_entity.pdbx_description
1 polymer ?
#
loop_
_entity_poly.entity_id
_entity_poly.type
_entity_poly.pdbx_seq_one_letter_code
_entity_poly.pdbx_strand_id
1 'polypeptide(L)'
;MGELFEDGGCISSNNPLLHPFELPIAFNWPSLKIAKHASFNITQGRPICPSFMYYLDPNEDPSEKFYLLVNGSLYREDNSLTDPEDYCFDVDENANTILPAVCFPQTDDDYTNSVEEEIYRLYPYGMLISIPFLLLTLLVYISLKQLRNLHGCCLMSQVSSLLIGYTCLVILQIASETIGNTSCRVIGEFFIILIITVNIALIVFTHLVINLF
;
A
#
# COMPACT_ATOMS: atom_id res chain seq x y z
N MET A 1 -12.22 22.14 19.36
CA MET A 1 -11.16 21.10 19.30
C MET A 1 -11.87 19.83 18.89
N GLY A 2 -11.47 19.27 17.75
CA GLY A 2 -12.00 17.99 17.26
C GLY A 2 -11.00 16.89 17.53
N GLU A 3 -11.37 15.67 17.23
CA GLU A 3 -10.44 14.55 17.22
C GLU A 3 -10.19 14.14 15.77
N LEU A 4 -8.97 13.69 15.49
CA LEU A 4 -8.51 13.20 14.20
C LEU A 4 -7.92 11.80 14.39
N PHE A 5 -8.14 10.92 13.44
CA PHE A 5 -7.67 9.55 13.45
C PHE A 5 -6.23 9.49 12.93
N GLU A 6 -5.31 9.21 13.84
CA GLU A 6 -3.88 9.07 13.57
C GLU A 6 -3.34 7.81 14.25
N ASP A 7 -2.53 7.01 13.55
CA ASP A 7 -1.86 5.81 14.07
C ASP A 7 -2.78 4.83 14.83
N GLY A 8 -4.01 4.63 14.34
CA GLY A 8 -4.95 3.69 14.93
C GLY A 8 -5.66 4.18 16.19
N GLY A 9 -5.59 5.48 16.51
CA GLY A 9 -6.30 6.12 17.61
C GLY A 9 -6.86 7.49 17.22
N CYS A 10 -7.76 8.02 18.05
CA CYS A 10 -8.26 9.39 17.90
C CYS A 10 -7.43 10.34 18.77
N ILE A 11 -6.85 11.36 18.16
CA ILE A 11 -6.02 12.38 18.81
C ILE A 11 -6.69 13.76 18.71
N SER A 12 -6.52 14.61 19.73
CA SER A 12 -7.05 15.97 19.68
C SER A 12 -6.31 16.82 18.64
N SER A 13 -7.02 17.35 17.66
CA SER A 13 -6.48 18.22 16.61
C SER A 13 -7.17 19.58 16.55
N ASN A 14 -6.41 20.59 16.13
CA ASN A 14 -6.87 21.95 15.86
C ASN A 14 -7.14 22.19 14.36
N ASN A 15 -7.23 21.13 13.57
CA ASN A 15 -7.49 21.25 12.14
C ASN A 15 -8.80 22.03 11.88
N PRO A 16 -8.79 23.06 11.02
CA PRO A 16 -9.96 23.89 10.75
C PRO A 16 -11.13 23.12 10.12
N LEU A 17 -10.87 22.00 9.43
CA LEU A 17 -11.91 21.16 8.81
C LEU A 17 -12.74 20.38 9.84
N LEU A 18 -12.28 20.28 11.08
CA LEU A 18 -13.03 19.67 12.17
C LEU A 18 -14.12 20.59 12.71
N HIS A 19 -14.06 21.90 12.44
CA HIS A 19 -14.99 22.90 13.00
C HIS A 19 -15.27 24.07 12.01
N PRO A 20 -16.41 24.07 11.29
CA PRO A 20 -17.51 23.10 11.32
C PRO A 20 -17.20 21.84 10.50
N PHE A 21 -17.63 20.69 10.99
CA PHE A 21 -17.54 19.43 10.24
C PHE A 21 -18.67 19.35 9.21
N GLU A 22 -18.32 19.43 7.93
CA GLU A 22 -19.27 19.41 6.81
C GLU A 22 -19.17 18.11 6.02
N LEU A 23 -20.20 17.27 6.11
CA LEU A 23 -20.28 16.03 5.34
C LEU A 23 -20.42 16.29 3.83
N PRO A 24 -19.95 15.37 2.98
CA PRO A 24 -20.13 15.46 1.54
C PRO A 24 -21.61 15.35 1.15
N ILE A 25 -21.88 15.74 -0.09
CA ILE A 25 -23.24 15.75 -0.65
C ILE A 25 -23.81 14.32 -0.67
N ALA A 26 -25.05 14.17 -0.22
CA ALA A 26 -25.75 12.90 -0.21
C ALA A 26 -26.53 12.61 -1.51
N PHE A 27 -26.77 11.34 -1.78
CA PHE A 27 -27.42 10.85 -3.00
C PHE A 27 -28.61 9.92 -2.70
N ASN A 28 -29.63 9.95 -3.56
CA ASN A 28 -30.79 9.06 -3.46
C ASN A 28 -30.53 7.72 -4.15
N TRP A 29 -30.79 6.62 -3.46
CA TRP A 29 -30.77 5.28 -4.04
C TRP A 29 -32.13 4.91 -4.66
N PRO A 30 -32.21 4.19 -5.81
CA PRO A 30 -31.13 3.69 -6.67
C PRO A 30 -30.68 4.66 -7.77
N SER A 31 -31.31 5.83 -7.86
CA SER A 31 -31.09 6.76 -8.98
C SER A 31 -29.77 7.54 -8.95
N LEU A 32 -29.02 7.49 -7.84
CA LEU A 32 -27.79 8.24 -7.56
C LEU A 32 -27.89 9.74 -7.89
N LYS A 33 -29.08 10.33 -7.69
CA LYS A 33 -29.31 11.76 -7.86
C LYS A 33 -29.05 12.48 -6.54
N ILE A 34 -28.40 13.65 -6.63
CA ILE A 34 -28.14 14.53 -5.49
C ILE A 34 -29.42 14.76 -4.67
N ALA A 35 -29.35 14.51 -3.37
CA ALA A 35 -30.42 14.77 -2.43
C ALA A 35 -30.36 16.24 -1.98
N LYS A 36 -31.42 17.00 -2.25
CA LYS A 36 -31.47 18.45 -1.92
C LYS A 36 -31.64 18.75 -0.43
N HIS A 37 -32.18 17.81 0.33
CA HIS A 37 -32.46 17.96 1.76
C HIS A 37 -32.15 16.65 2.49
N ALA A 38 -30.87 16.31 2.58
CA ALA A 38 -30.40 15.25 3.47
C ALA A 38 -29.97 15.88 4.80
N SER A 39 -30.41 15.28 5.90
CA SER A 39 -29.98 15.66 7.25
C SER A 39 -29.54 14.38 7.95
N PHE A 40 -28.34 14.43 8.51
CA PHE A 40 -27.71 13.30 9.19
C PHE A 40 -27.57 13.62 10.67
N ASN A 41 -27.79 12.61 11.50
CA ASN A 41 -27.41 12.68 12.91
C ASN A 41 -25.98 12.17 13.02
N ILE A 42 -25.03 13.06 13.34
CA ILE A 42 -23.61 12.72 13.39
C ILE A 42 -23.30 12.13 14.77
N THR A 43 -22.84 10.90 14.80
CA THR A 43 -22.34 10.23 16.02
C THR A 43 -20.82 10.19 15.97
N GLN A 44 -20.18 10.55 17.08
CA GLN A 44 -18.73 10.41 17.23
C GLN A 44 -18.40 9.01 17.73
N GLY A 45 -17.43 8.38 17.08
CA GLY A 45 -16.96 7.06 17.44
C GLY A 45 -16.09 6.48 16.33
N ARG A 46 -15.40 5.38 16.68
CA ARG A 46 -14.65 4.59 15.72
C ARG A 46 -15.43 3.29 15.44
N PRO A 47 -15.58 2.89 14.17
CA PRO A 47 -16.18 1.61 13.84
C PRO A 47 -15.32 0.45 14.35
N ILE A 48 -15.93 -0.71 14.57
CA ILE A 48 -15.22 -1.91 15.00
C ILE A 48 -14.49 -2.48 13.78
N CYS A 49 -13.26 -2.04 13.56
CA CYS A 49 -12.39 -2.58 12.52
C CYS A 49 -11.41 -3.59 13.12
N PRO A 50 -11.53 -4.88 12.79
CA PRO A 50 -10.54 -5.90 13.17
C PRO A 50 -9.23 -5.81 12.36
N SER A 51 -9.26 -5.13 11.20
CA SER A 51 -8.09 -4.80 10.36
C SER A 51 -7.72 -3.30 10.46
N PHE A 52 -6.79 -2.85 9.62
CA PHE A 52 -6.47 -1.43 9.44
C PHE A 52 -7.59 -0.69 8.68
N MET A 53 -7.64 0.63 8.83
CA MET A 53 -8.59 1.52 8.15
C MET A 53 -7.85 2.30 7.06
N TYR A 54 -8.54 2.62 5.97
CA TYR A 54 -8.02 3.45 4.89
C TYR A 54 -9.05 4.47 4.44
N TYR A 55 -8.57 5.62 3.97
CA TYR A 55 -9.39 6.66 3.38
C TYR A 55 -9.71 6.31 1.93
N LEU A 56 -10.96 6.50 1.51
CA LEU A 56 -11.30 6.46 0.08
C LEU A 56 -11.04 7.84 -0.53
N ASP A 57 -9.97 7.98 -1.32
CA ASP A 57 -9.65 9.23 -2.01
C ASP A 57 -9.79 9.11 -3.54
N PRO A 58 -10.93 9.55 -4.12
CA PRO A 58 -11.12 9.52 -5.56
C PRO A 58 -10.18 10.44 -6.34
N ASN A 59 -9.43 11.34 -5.68
CA ASN A 59 -8.42 12.17 -6.33
C ASN A 59 -7.09 11.42 -6.51
N GLU A 60 -6.72 10.54 -5.59
CA GLU A 60 -5.54 9.68 -5.72
C GLU A 60 -5.84 8.46 -6.59
N ASP A 61 -6.94 7.76 -6.31
CA ASP A 61 -7.38 6.59 -7.08
C ASP A 61 -8.85 6.74 -7.52
N PRO A 62 -9.10 6.94 -8.83
CA PRO A 62 -10.46 7.05 -9.36
C PRO A 62 -11.38 5.85 -9.04
N SER A 63 -10.81 4.67 -8.74
CA SER A 63 -11.57 3.48 -8.35
C SER A 63 -12.12 3.55 -6.92
N GLU A 64 -11.58 4.41 -6.06
CA GLU A 64 -12.06 4.65 -4.69
C GLU A 64 -13.25 5.61 -4.62
N LYS A 65 -13.94 5.80 -5.74
CA LYS A 65 -15.10 6.67 -5.82
C LYS A 65 -16.25 6.16 -4.96
N PHE A 66 -16.75 7.03 -4.10
CA PHE A 66 -17.84 6.74 -3.18
C PHE A 66 -19.01 7.72 -3.32
N TYR A 67 -20.17 7.27 -2.88
CA TYR A 67 -21.42 8.03 -2.80
C TYR A 67 -22.04 7.84 -1.43
N LEU A 68 -22.14 8.92 -0.65
CA LEU A 68 -22.91 8.92 0.60
C LEU A 68 -24.40 8.89 0.27
N LEU A 69 -25.11 7.86 0.71
CA LEU A 69 -26.54 7.73 0.47
C LEU A 69 -27.35 8.43 1.57
N VAL A 70 -28.59 8.80 1.25
CA VAL A 70 -29.51 9.46 2.21
C VAL A 70 -29.85 8.62 3.44
N ASN A 71 -29.70 7.29 3.37
CA ASN A 71 -29.85 6.40 4.52
C ASN A 71 -28.59 6.32 5.40
N GLY A 72 -27.51 7.00 5.00
CA GLY A 72 -26.22 6.98 5.67
C GLY A 72 -25.28 5.87 5.20
N SER A 73 -25.70 4.95 4.33
CA SER A 73 -24.78 3.93 3.79
C SER A 73 -23.84 4.58 2.77
N LEU A 74 -22.62 4.04 2.63
CA LEU A 74 -21.72 4.39 1.54
C LEU A 74 -21.90 3.41 0.39
N TYR A 75 -22.04 3.92 -0.82
CA TYR A 75 -22.08 3.13 -2.05
C TYR A 75 -20.82 3.37 -2.86
N ARG A 76 -20.16 2.30 -3.31
CA ARG A 76 -18.93 2.35 -4.11
C ARG A 76 -19.16 1.83 -5.54
N GLU A 77 -18.26 2.16 -6.45
CA GLU A 77 -18.41 1.82 -7.90
C GLU A 77 -18.32 0.29 -8.17
N ASP A 78 -17.71 -0.47 -7.26
CA ASP A 78 -17.67 -1.94 -7.26
C ASP A 78 -19.01 -2.60 -6.85
N ASN A 79 -20.09 -1.81 -6.75
CA ASN A 79 -21.42 -2.20 -6.23
C ASN A 79 -21.44 -2.64 -4.77
N SER A 80 -20.40 -2.35 -3.99
CA SER A 80 -20.42 -2.60 -2.56
C SER A 80 -21.18 -1.50 -1.82
N LEU A 81 -21.91 -1.93 -0.79
CA LEU A 81 -22.67 -1.08 0.11
C LEU A 81 -22.10 -1.27 1.51
N THR A 82 -21.61 -0.19 2.11
CA THR A 82 -21.06 -0.19 3.47
C THR A 82 -22.06 0.48 4.41
N ASP A 83 -22.38 -0.20 5.51
CA ASP A 83 -23.33 0.31 6.49
C ASP A 83 -22.72 1.44 7.33
N PRO A 84 -23.54 2.36 7.88
CA PRO A 84 -23.06 3.49 8.68
C PRO A 84 -22.20 3.12 9.89
N GLU A 85 -22.27 1.87 10.35
CA GLU A 85 -21.53 1.37 11.52
C GLU A 85 -20.11 0.88 11.17
N ASP A 86 -19.83 0.67 9.88
CA ASP A 86 -18.58 0.06 9.37
C ASP A 86 -17.60 1.09 8.79
N TYR A 87 -17.94 2.38 8.87
CA TYR A 87 -17.08 3.46 8.40
C TYR A 87 -17.24 4.71 9.28
N CYS A 88 -16.29 5.62 9.19
CA CYS A 88 -16.42 6.95 9.75
C CYS A 88 -15.86 8.00 8.77
N PHE A 89 -16.36 9.23 8.82
CA PHE A 89 -15.72 10.33 8.11
C PHE A 89 -14.69 10.99 9.02
N ASP A 90 -13.53 11.29 8.46
CA ASP A 90 -12.50 12.05 9.16
C ASP A 90 -11.71 12.92 8.19
N VAL A 91 -10.89 13.82 8.73
CA VAL A 91 -10.01 14.70 7.98
C VAL A 91 -8.73 13.95 7.64
N ASP A 92 -8.48 13.75 6.35
CA ASP A 92 -7.14 13.39 5.90
C ASP A 92 -6.30 14.68 5.78
N GLU A 93 -5.20 14.73 6.53
CA GLU A 93 -4.28 15.87 6.52
C GLU A 93 -3.50 15.98 5.20
N ASN A 94 -3.35 14.88 4.46
CA ASN A 94 -2.63 14.88 3.18
C ASN A 94 -3.50 15.46 2.05
N ALA A 95 -4.70 14.94 1.89
CA ALA A 95 -5.67 15.47 0.93
C ALA A 95 -6.31 16.79 1.38
N ASN A 96 -6.15 17.16 2.66
CA ASN A 96 -6.74 18.35 3.28
C ASN A 96 -8.25 18.45 3.01
N THR A 97 -8.95 17.32 3.19
CA THR A 97 -10.38 17.16 2.94
C THR A 97 -10.98 16.10 3.87
N ILE A 98 -12.31 16.07 3.97
CA ILE A 98 -13.02 15.06 4.75
C ILE A 98 -13.29 13.86 3.85
N LEU A 99 -12.78 12.70 4.23
CA LEU A 99 -12.91 11.44 3.49
C LEU A 99 -13.50 10.35 4.40
N PRO A 100 -14.23 9.38 3.83
CA PRO A 100 -14.65 8.22 4.59
C PRO A 100 -13.45 7.29 4.80
N ALA A 101 -13.16 7.01 6.05
CA ALA A 101 -12.29 5.92 6.48
C ALA A 101 -13.12 4.64 6.62
N VAL A 102 -12.78 3.62 5.84
CA VAL A 102 -13.43 2.30 5.85
C VAL A 102 -12.44 1.24 6.36
N CYS A 103 -12.94 0.16 6.94
CA CYS A 103 -12.08 -0.97 7.30
C CYS A 103 -11.62 -1.69 6.02
N PHE A 104 -10.37 -2.17 5.98
CA PHE A 104 -10.01 -3.19 5.00
C PHE A 104 -10.86 -4.44 5.24
N PRO A 105 -11.42 -5.04 4.18
CA PRO A 105 -12.14 -6.31 4.32
C PRO A 105 -11.20 -7.30 4.99
N GLN A 106 -11.66 -7.94 6.06
CA GLN A 106 -10.97 -9.11 6.57
C GLN A 106 -11.03 -10.13 5.43
N THR A 107 -9.88 -10.58 4.96
CA THR A 107 -9.84 -11.88 4.29
C THR A 107 -10.04 -12.94 5.37
N ASP A 108 -11.22 -12.96 5.97
CA ASP A 108 -11.73 -14.18 6.55
C ASP A 108 -11.80 -15.16 5.38
N ASP A 109 -11.16 -16.31 5.54
CA ASP A 109 -11.16 -17.38 4.55
C ASP A 109 -12.58 -17.92 4.32
N ASP A 110 -13.48 -17.15 3.73
CA ASP A 110 -14.69 -17.67 3.09
C ASP A 110 -15.34 -16.65 2.14
N TYR A 111 -15.46 -17.09 0.88
CA TYR A 111 -16.51 -16.75 -0.06
C TYR A 111 -16.45 -15.41 -0.86
N THR A 112 -16.02 -15.59 -2.12
CA THR A 112 -16.46 -14.90 -3.36
C THR A 112 -15.93 -13.50 -3.68
N ASN A 113 -14.77 -13.43 -4.36
CA ASN A 113 -14.61 -12.90 -5.72
C ASN A 113 -13.23 -13.26 -6.30
N SER A 114 -13.21 -14.20 -7.26
CA SER A 114 -12.13 -15.17 -7.49
C SER A 114 -11.14 -14.83 -8.61
N VAL A 115 -10.64 -13.60 -8.73
CA VAL A 115 -9.58 -13.30 -9.74
C VAL A 115 -8.49 -12.37 -9.20
N GLU A 116 -8.81 -11.40 -8.36
CA GLU A 116 -7.82 -10.42 -7.90
C GLU A 116 -7.12 -10.86 -6.61
N GLU A 117 -7.83 -11.46 -5.65
CA GLU A 117 -7.24 -11.95 -4.39
C GLU A 117 -6.25 -13.11 -4.57
N GLU A 118 -6.44 -13.94 -5.60
CA GLU A 118 -5.52 -15.06 -5.87
C GLU A 118 -4.13 -14.54 -6.27
N ILE A 119 -4.07 -13.41 -6.98
CA ILE A 119 -2.80 -12.77 -7.38
C ILE A 119 -2.08 -12.22 -6.14
N TYR A 120 -2.78 -11.55 -5.22
CA TYR A 120 -2.19 -11.00 -4.01
C TYR A 120 -1.64 -12.07 -3.08
N ARG A 121 -2.34 -13.22 -2.95
CA ARG A 121 -1.81 -14.37 -2.20
C ARG A 121 -0.64 -15.06 -2.91
N LEU A 122 -0.63 -15.12 -4.24
CA LEU A 122 0.44 -15.79 -5.01
C LEU A 122 1.73 -14.96 -5.11
N TYR A 123 1.62 -13.64 -5.02
CA TYR A 123 2.73 -12.70 -5.13
C TYR A 123 3.91 -12.99 -4.17
N PRO A 124 3.70 -13.16 -2.84
CA PRO A 124 4.78 -13.52 -1.92
C PRO A 124 5.43 -14.87 -2.28
N TYR A 125 4.65 -15.87 -2.69
CA TYR A 125 5.19 -17.16 -3.11
C TYR A 125 6.01 -17.06 -4.40
N GLY A 126 5.57 -16.26 -5.37
CA GLY A 126 6.30 -15.98 -6.60
C GLY A 126 7.66 -15.31 -6.33
N MET A 127 7.71 -14.38 -5.37
CA MET A 127 8.96 -13.77 -4.93
C MET A 127 9.89 -14.76 -4.27
N LEU A 128 9.37 -15.59 -3.37
CA LEU A 128 10.16 -16.56 -2.60
C LEU A 128 10.77 -17.64 -3.51
N ILE A 129 10.04 -18.09 -4.54
CA ILE A 129 10.55 -19.02 -5.56
C ILE A 129 11.58 -18.34 -6.48
N SER A 130 11.45 -17.04 -6.73
CA SER A 130 12.38 -16.29 -7.59
C SER A 130 13.76 -16.09 -6.94
N ILE A 131 13.84 -15.94 -5.61
CA ILE A 131 15.10 -15.76 -4.87
C ILE A 131 16.14 -16.86 -5.15
N PRO A 132 15.86 -18.18 -4.98
CA PRO A 132 16.84 -19.22 -5.25
C PRO A 132 17.22 -19.32 -6.73
N PHE A 133 16.28 -19.04 -7.64
CA PHE A 133 16.56 -19.02 -9.08
C PHE A 133 17.50 -17.86 -9.46
N LEU A 134 17.31 -16.68 -8.89
CA LEU A 134 18.20 -15.52 -9.06
C LEU A 134 19.58 -15.78 -8.46
N LEU A 135 19.67 -16.42 -7.30
CA LEU A 135 20.94 -16.79 -6.67
C LEU A 135 21.70 -17.79 -7.54
N LEU A 136 21.03 -18.82 -8.07
CA LEU A 136 21.63 -19.78 -8.98
C LEU A 136 22.15 -19.09 -10.25
N THR A 137 21.35 -18.17 -10.81
CA THR A 137 21.72 -17.37 -11.96
C THR A 137 23.01 -16.57 -11.68
N LEU A 138 23.08 -15.88 -10.54
CA LEU A 138 24.25 -15.11 -10.12
C LEU A 138 25.49 -16.02 -9.95
N LEU A 139 25.34 -17.20 -9.35
CA LEU A 139 26.42 -18.16 -9.15
C LEU A 139 26.97 -18.68 -10.49
N VAL A 140 26.08 -19.01 -11.43
CA VAL A 140 26.46 -19.46 -12.78
C VAL A 140 27.22 -18.35 -13.52
N TYR A 141 26.74 -17.09 -13.48
CA TYR A 141 27.41 -15.97 -14.13
C TYR A 141 28.77 -15.62 -13.50
N ILE A 142 28.94 -15.80 -12.19
CA ILE A 142 30.26 -15.65 -11.53
C ILE A 142 31.21 -16.79 -11.95
N SER A 143 30.70 -18.01 -12.11
CA SER A 143 31.50 -19.20 -12.43
C SER A 143 31.91 -19.28 -13.90
N LEU A 144 31.06 -18.80 -14.81
CA LEU A 144 31.34 -18.73 -16.24
C LEU A 144 32.19 -17.50 -16.58
N LYS A 145 33.51 -17.64 -16.41
CA LYS A 145 34.52 -16.66 -16.87
C LYS A 145 34.41 -16.30 -18.36
N GLN A 146 33.76 -17.15 -19.17
CA GLN A 146 33.70 -17.06 -20.63
C GLN A 146 32.62 -16.08 -21.16
N LEU A 147 31.64 -15.67 -20.35
CA LEU A 147 30.58 -14.71 -20.73
C LEU A 147 30.76 -13.31 -20.12
N ARG A 148 31.93 -13.02 -19.55
CA ARG A 148 32.27 -11.72 -18.92
C ARG A 148 32.55 -10.60 -19.93
N ASN A 149 31.86 -10.63 -21.08
CA ASN A 149 31.74 -9.52 -21.99
C ASN A 149 30.79 -8.46 -21.39
N LEU A 150 30.85 -7.22 -21.87
CA LEU A 150 30.07 -6.07 -21.37
C LEU A 150 28.58 -6.41 -21.07
N HIS A 151 27.99 -7.27 -21.89
CA HIS A 151 26.61 -7.74 -21.75
C HIS A 151 26.35 -8.56 -20.48
N GLY A 152 27.28 -9.43 -20.07
CA GLY A 152 27.16 -10.24 -18.84
C GLY A 152 27.29 -9.41 -17.56
N CYS A 153 28.01 -8.29 -17.60
CA CYS A 153 28.18 -7.40 -16.44
C CYS A 153 26.89 -6.65 -16.08
N CYS A 154 26.19 -6.13 -17.09
CA CYS A 154 24.90 -5.47 -16.89
C CYS A 154 23.88 -6.46 -16.31
N LEU A 155 23.87 -7.69 -16.85
CA LEU A 155 22.96 -8.74 -16.42
C LEU A 155 23.24 -9.17 -14.96
N MET A 156 24.50 -9.27 -14.53
CA MET A 156 24.83 -9.56 -13.13
C MET A 156 24.38 -8.48 -12.15
N SER A 157 24.59 -7.20 -12.49
CA SER A 157 24.11 -6.05 -11.69
C SER A 157 22.59 -6.01 -11.60
N GLN A 158 21.90 -6.36 -12.68
CA GLN A 158 20.44 -6.43 -12.71
C GLN A 158 19.91 -7.56 -11.82
N VAL A 159 20.50 -8.76 -11.92
CA VAL A 159 20.11 -9.91 -11.09
C VAL A 159 20.41 -9.67 -9.61
N SER A 160 21.54 -9.04 -9.25
CA SER A 160 21.84 -8.69 -7.86
C SER A 160 20.86 -7.66 -7.29
N SER A 161 20.48 -6.66 -8.08
CA SER A 161 19.51 -5.65 -7.67
C SER A 161 18.12 -6.25 -7.45
N LEU A 162 17.70 -7.17 -8.33
CA LEU A 162 16.44 -7.91 -8.19
C LEU A 162 16.45 -8.81 -6.93
N LEU A 163 17.57 -9.47 -6.64
CA LEU A 163 17.69 -10.31 -5.44
C LEU A 163 17.53 -9.50 -4.15
N ILE A 164 18.18 -8.33 -4.06
CA ILE A 164 18.09 -7.43 -2.91
C ILE A 164 16.68 -6.83 -2.82
N GLY A 165 16.09 -6.44 -3.96
CA GLY A 165 14.74 -5.91 -4.05
C GLY A 165 13.68 -6.91 -3.56
N TYR A 166 13.74 -8.17 -4.00
CA TYR A 166 12.82 -9.20 -3.50
C TYR A 166 13.01 -9.51 -2.02
N THR A 167 14.24 -9.47 -1.52
CA THR A 167 14.51 -9.63 -0.08
C THR A 167 13.86 -8.48 0.73
N CYS A 168 13.98 -7.25 0.26
CA CYS A 168 13.33 -6.08 0.85
C CYS A 168 11.81 -6.24 0.88
N LEU A 169 11.20 -6.62 -0.25
CA LEU A 169 9.75 -6.79 -0.36
C LEU A 169 9.21 -7.88 0.56
N VAL A 170 9.92 -9.02 0.69
CA VAL A 170 9.54 -10.07 1.64
C VAL A 170 9.59 -9.56 3.08
N ILE A 171 10.61 -8.76 3.44
CA ILE A 171 10.73 -8.18 4.77
C ILE A 171 9.59 -7.18 5.05
N LEU A 172 9.27 -6.32 4.09
CA LEU A 172 8.16 -5.37 4.21
C LEU A 172 6.81 -6.08 4.30
N GLN A 173 6.59 -7.14 3.53
CA GLN A 173 5.35 -7.91 3.57
C GLN A 173 5.16 -8.64 4.90
N ILE A 174 6.24 -9.19 5.48
CA ILE A 174 6.15 -9.88 6.78
C ILE A 174 5.96 -8.88 7.93
N ALA A 175 6.58 -7.70 7.81
CA ALA A 175 6.64 -6.74 8.91
C ALA A 175 5.63 -5.59 8.77
N SER A 176 4.75 -5.61 7.77
CA SER A 176 3.79 -4.54 7.47
C SER A 176 2.87 -4.19 8.65
N GLU A 177 2.53 -5.18 9.48
CA GLU A 177 1.64 -4.98 10.63
C GLU A 177 2.35 -4.40 11.87
N THR A 178 3.69 -4.39 11.89
CA THR A 178 4.49 -4.06 13.09
C THR A 178 5.41 -2.86 12.91
N ILE A 179 5.57 -2.37 11.68
CA ILE A 179 6.49 -1.29 11.34
C ILE A 179 5.71 0.03 11.23
N GLY A 180 5.96 0.96 12.16
CA GLY A 180 5.48 2.33 12.02
C GLY A 180 6.18 3.09 10.88
N ASN A 181 5.54 4.17 10.40
CA ASN A 181 5.97 4.95 9.22
C ASN A 181 7.44 5.38 9.24
N THR A 182 7.97 5.76 10.41
CA THR A 182 9.38 6.16 10.56
C THR A 182 10.35 4.99 10.34
N SER A 183 10.02 3.81 10.88
CA SER A 183 10.85 2.61 10.72
C SER A 183 10.82 2.11 9.28
N CYS A 184 9.67 2.17 8.60
CA CYS A 184 9.55 1.81 7.19
C CYS A 184 10.50 2.66 6.32
N ARG A 185 10.51 3.98 6.56
CA ARG A 185 11.39 4.90 5.86
C ARG A 185 12.88 4.57 6.06
N VAL A 186 13.31 4.34 7.30
CA VAL A 186 14.72 4.00 7.60
C VAL A 186 15.14 2.69 6.94
N ILE A 187 14.26 1.69 6.96
CA ILE A 187 14.52 0.39 6.32
C ILE A 187 14.64 0.55 4.80
N GLY A 188 13.76 1.34 4.18
CA GLY A 188 13.82 1.65 2.75
C GLY A 188 15.14 2.30 2.34
N GLU A 189 15.58 3.33 3.07
CA GLU A 189 16.86 4.00 2.82
C GLU A 189 18.05 3.05 2.96
N PHE A 190 18.03 2.17 3.96
CA PHE A 190 19.06 1.15 4.15
C PHE A 190 19.16 0.19 2.95
N PHE A 191 18.03 -0.30 2.45
CA PHE A 191 18.01 -1.18 1.27
C PHE A 191 18.51 -0.47 0.02
N ILE A 192 18.18 0.81 -0.19
CA ILE A 192 18.68 1.59 -1.32
C ILE A 192 20.22 1.71 -1.26
N ILE A 193 20.78 2.03 -0.10
CA ILE A 193 22.24 2.12 0.09
C ILE A 193 22.90 0.75 -0.13
N LEU A 194 22.27 -0.33 0.34
CA LEU A 194 22.78 -1.69 0.13
C LEU A 194 22.81 -2.06 -1.37
N ILE A 195 21.77 -1.71 -2.13
CA ILE A 195 21.73 -1.93 -3.58
C ILE A 195 22.88 -1.18 -4.27
N ILE A 196 23.06 0.11 -3.96
CA ILE A 196 24.09 0.93 -4.60
C ILE A 196 25.50 0.37 -4.28
N THR A 197 25.77 0.06 -3.02
CA THR A 197 27.09 -0.43 -2.59
C THR A 197 27.45 -1.78 -3.20
N VAL A 198 26.50 -2.73 -3.26
CA VAL A 198 26.71 -4.05 -3.89
C VAL A 198 26.96 -3.91 -5.39
N ASN A 199 26.19 -3.08 -6.10
CA ASN A 199 26.39 -2.85 -7.53
C ASN A 199 27.75 -2.20 -7.83
N ILE A 200 28.15 -1.19 -7.05
CA ILE A 200 29.49 -0.58 -7.18
C ILE A 200 30.57 -1.63 -6.94
N ALA A 201 30.45 -2.45 -5.90
CA ALA A 201 31.43 -3.50 -5.60
C ALA A 201 31.54 -4.54 -6.72
N LEU A 202 30.42 -4.95 -7.33
CA LEU A 202 30.38 -5.84 -8.50
C LEU A 202 31.07 -5.21 -9.72
N ILE A 203 30.84 -3.92 -9.98
CA ILE A 203 31.49 -3.18 -11.08
C ILE A 203 33.00 -3.08 -10.83
N VAL A 204 33.43 -2.73 -9.62
CA VAL A 204 34.85 -2.63 -9.26
C VAL A 204 35.53 -3.99 -9.34
N PHE A 205 34.91 -5.04 -8.79
CA PHE A 205 35.43 -6.40 -8.85
C PHE A 205 35.59 -6.87 -10.29
N THR A 206 34.57 -6.66 -11.14
CA THR A 206 34.65 -7.03 -12.56
C THR A 206 35.72 -6.24 -13.30
N HIS A 207 35.84 -4.93 -13.08
CA HIS A 207 36.95 -4.12 -13.61
C HIS A 207 38.32 -4.62 -13.17
N LEU A 208 38.48 -4.98 -11.89
CA LEU A 208 39.73 -5.48 -11.34
C LEU A 208 40.13 -6.82 -11.96
N VAL A 209 39.17 -7.75 -12.11
CA VAL A 209 39.44 -9.05 -12.73
C VAL A 209 39.57 -8.94 -14.25
N ILE A 210 39.00 -7.94 -14.92
CA ILE A 210 39.26 -7.65 -16.35
C ILE A 210 40.67 -7.08 -16.54
N ASN A 211 41.12 -6.19 -15.65
CA ASN A 211 42.47 -5.62 -15.74
C ASN A 211 43.58 -6.58 -15.30
N LEU A 212 43.25 -7.67 -14.59
CA LEU A 212 44.21 -8.68 -14.12
C LEU A 212 44.42 -9.86 -15.09
N PHE A 213 43.61 -9.99 -16.14
CA PHE A 213 43.67 -11.06 -17.15
C PHE A 213 43.81 -10.48 -18.55
#